data_AF-A0A9R1H4H7-F1
#
_entry.id   AF-A0A9R1H4H7-F1
#
_cell.length_a   1.000
_cell.length_b   1.000
_cell.length_c   1.000
_cell.angle_alpha   90.00
_cell.angle_beta   90.00
_cell.angle_gamma   90.00
#
_symmetry.space_group_name_H-M   'P 1'
#
loop_
_entity.id
_entity.type
_entity.pdbx_description
1 polymer ?
#
loop_
_entity_poly.entity_id
_entity_poly.type
_entity_poly.pdbx_seq_one_letter_code
_entity_poly.pdbx_strand_id
1 'polypeptide(L)'
;MKTISSFSLLVLCLAALQLHANASHSQSQSQEAQLKKFISSRKNSATSSDTFRVRNIADRVAGSLSAESTVSDQSSMKAADKITALPGQPEGVDFDQYGGYVTVDAENGRALFYYLVESPSGASDKPLVLWLNGGPGCSSLGYGAMQELGPFRVTEDNKTLSRNVNAWNNVANVIFLESPAGVGYSYSNTSSDYDLSGDERTADDAYVFLVKWLERFPEYKDRTFYISGESYAGHYVPELAATILLHNTYNNRTVINLQGILVRGTN
;
A
#
# COMPACT_ATOMS: atom_id res chain seq x y z
N MET A 1 17.78 -59.05 14.49
CA MET A 1 18.17 -57.62 14.51
C MET A 1 19.21 -57.41 13.42
N LYS A 2 18.88 -56.71 12.32
CA LYS A 2 19.86 -56.37 11.28
C LYS A 2 20.40 -54.98 11.58
N THR A 3 21.69 -54.88 11.89
CA THR A 3 22.41 -53.62 12.11
C THR A 3 22.57 -52.90 10.77
N ILE A 4 21.95 -51.74 10.63
CA ILE A 4 22.16 -50.84 9.49
C ILE A 4 23.58 -50.28 9.64
N SER A 5 24.43 -50.51 8.63
CA SER A 5 25.81 -49.98 8.60
C SER A 5 25.78 -48.46 8.57
N SER A 6 26.67 -47.80 9.32
CA SER A 6 26.82 -46.34 9.35
C SER A 6 27.01 -45.73 7.95
N PHE A 7 27.50 -46.51 6.99
CA PHE A 7 27.63 -46.09 5.59
C PHE A 7 26.27 -45.94 4.90
N SER A 8 25.32 -46.83 5.20
CA SER A 8 23.95 -46.76 4.67
C SER A 8 23.18 -45.57 5.25
N LEU A 9 23.43 -45.22 6.51
CA LEU A 9 22.84 -44.04 7.16
C LEU A 9 23.39 -42.73 6.56
N LEU A 10 24.69 -42.69 6.24
CA LEU A 10 25.33 -41.52 5.62
C LEU A 10 24.82 -41.26 4.18
N VAL A 11 24.63 -42.32 3.40
CA VAL A 11 24.08 -42.22 2.03
C VAL A 11 22.61 -41.77 2.05
N LEU A 12 21.82 -42.24 3.03
CA LEU A 12 20.44 -41.77 3.25
C LEU A 12 20.40 -40.29 3.67
N CYS A 13 21.30 -39.84 4.54
CA CYS A 13 21.40 -38.41 4.91
C CYS A 13 21.84 -37.52 3.74
N LEU A 14 22.80 -37.96 2.93
CA LEU A 14 23.25 -37.20 1.74
C LEU A 14 22.17 -37.14 0.66
N ALA A 15 21.43 -38.23 0.44
CA ALA A 15 20.30 -38.23 -0.48
C ALA A 15 19.15 -37.33 0.03
N ALA A 16 18.88 -37.33 1.34
CA ALA A 16 17.90 -36.42 1.94
C ALA A 16 18.32 -34.95 1.85
N LEU A 17 19.61 -34.63 2.02
CA LEU A 17 20.17 -33.29 1.84
C LEU A 17 20.12 -32.84 0.37
N GLN A 18 20.37 -33.74 -0.59
CA GLN A 18 20.22 -33.45 -2.02
C GLN A 18 18.75 -33.28 -2.44
N LEU A 19 17.82 -34.04 -1.84
CA LEU A 19 16.39 -33.85 -2.05
C LEU A 19 15.87 -32.54 -1.44
N HIS A 20 16.38 -32.12 -0.27
CA HIS A 20 16.06 -30.81 0.32
C HIS A 20 16.71 -29.66 -0.48
N ALA A 21 17.94 -29.82 -0.96
CA ALA A 21 18.61 -28.84 -1.81
C ALA A 21 17.91 -28.69 -3.17
N ASN A 22 17.44 -29.79 -3.78
CA ASN A 22 16.70 -29.74 -5.03
C ASN A 22 15.25 -29.25 -4.86
N ALA A 23 14.63 -29.46 -3.70
CA ALA A 23 13.33 -28.84 -3.38
C ALA A 23 13.45 -27.32 -3.15
N SER A 24 14.62 -26.84 -2.71
CA SER A 24 14.91 -25.39 -2.61
C SER A 24 15.28 -24.74 -3.95
N HIS A 25 15.33 -25.50 -5.05
CA HIS A 25 15.64 -25.01 -6.39
C HIS A 25 14.43 -24.90 -7.33
N SER A 26 13.20 -25.08 -6.82
CA SER A 26 12.06 -24.44 -7.49
C SER A 26 12.13 -22.95 -7.16
N GLN A 27 12.52 -22.11 -8.12
CA GLN A 27 12.29 -20.67 -8.04
C GLN A 27 10.81 -20.45 -7.73
N SER A 28 10.46 -20.20 -6.47
CA SER A 28 9.16 -19.60 -6.15
C SER A 28 9.17 -18.23 -6.81
N GLN A 29 8.50 -18.10 -7.96
CA GLN A 29 8.36 -16.81 -8.63
C GLN A 29 7.75 -15.81 -7.65
N SER A 30 8.31 -14.60 -7.55
CA SER A 30 7.76 -13.56 -6.67
C SER A 30 6.28 -13.31 -7.00
N GLN A 31 5.50 -12.87 -6.01
CA GLN A 31 4.09 -12.53 -6.24
C GLN A 31 3.94 -11.47 -7.34
N GLU A 32 4.83 -10.49 -7.37
CA GLU A 32 4.93 -9.52 -8.47
C GLU A 32 5.11 -10.20 -9.84
N ALA A 33 6.03 -11.17 -9.96
CA ALA A 33 6.26 -11.88 -11.22
C ALA A 33 5.04 -12.71 -11.64
N GLN A 34 4.36 -13.34 -10.68
CA GLN A 34 3.11 -14.06 -10.93
C GLN A 34 1.99 -13.12 -11.40
N LEU A 35 1.86 -11.94 -10.77
CA LEU A 35 0.88 -10.94 -11.16
C LEU A 35 1.20 -10.37 -12.55
N LYS A 36 2.46 -10.02 -12.84
CA LYS A 36 2.92 -9.62 -14.18
C LYS A 36 2.60 -10.67 -15.23
N LYS A 37 2.82 -11.95 -14.92
CA LYS A 37 2.50 -13.08 -15.81
C LYS A 37 0.99 -13.20 -16.03
N PHE A 38 0.18 -13.07 -14.98
CA PHE A 38 -1.27 -13.11 -15.08
C PHE A 38 -1.81 -11.98 -15.95
N ILE A 39 -1.38 -10.73 -15.70
CA ILE A 39 -1.74 -9.57 -16.51
C ILE A 39 -1.31 -9.81 -17.98
N SER A 40 -0.08 -10.29 -18.19
CA SER A 40 0.43 -10.58 -19.54
C SER A 40 -0.31 -11.72 -20.25
N SER A 41 -0.82 -12.71 -19.51
CA SER A 41 -1.63 -13.80 -20.10
C SER A 41 -2.97 -13.32 -20.64
N ARG A 42 -3.50 -12.21 -20.09
CA ARG A 42 -4.67 -11.51 -20.63
C ARG A 42 -4.31 -10.54 -21.77
N LYS A 43 -3.02 -10.18 -21.94
CA LYS A 43 -2.46 -9.24 -22.94
C LYS A 43 -2.28 -9.81 -24.36
N ASN A 44 -2.97 -10.87 -24.78
CA ASN A 44 -3.13 -11.10 -26.23
C ASN A 44 -3.88 -9.94 -26.93
N SER A 45 -4.25 -8.90 -26.20
CA SER A 45 -4.60 -7.58 -26.70
C SER A 45 -4.12 -6.49 -25.73
N ALA A 46 -2.85 -6.05 -25.83
CA ALA A 46 -2.50 -4.73 -25.29
C ALA A 46 -3.25 -3.70 -26.15
N THR A 47 -4.37 -3.20 -25.65
CA THR A 47 -5.27 -2.34 -26.43
C THR A 47 -4.77 -0.90 -26.44
N SER A 48 -5.17 -0.13 -27.44
CA SER A 48 -4.99 1.33 -27.44
C SER A 48 -5.54 1.99 -26.17
N SER A 49 -6.56 1.38 -25.54
CA SER A 49 -7.20 1.83 -24.31
C SER A 49 -6.24 1.88 -23.12
N ASP A 50 -5.40 0.85 -22.89
CA ASP A 50 -4.45 0.84 -21.78
C ASP A 50 -3.43 1.98 -21.90
N THR A 51 -2.86 2.16 -23.11
CA THR A 51 -1.89 3.23 -23.35
C THR A 51 -2.51 4.62 -23.22
N PHE A 52 -3.79 4.76 -23.58
CA PHE A 52 -4.54 6.00 -23.43
C PHE A 52 -4.80 6.30 -21.95
N ARG A 53 -5.25 5.30 -21.17
CA ARG A 53 -5.42 5.42 -19.70
C ARG A 53 -4.11 5.82 -19.03
N VAL A 54 -2.98 5.17 -19.37
CA VAL A 54 -1.66 5.54 -18.85
C VAL A 54 -1.29 6.99 -19.14
N ARG A 55 -1.49 7.46 -20.38
CA ARG A 55 -1.17 8.84 -20.73
C ARG A 55 -2.04 9.83 -19.96
N ASN A 56 -3.36 9.60 -19.90
CA ASN A 56 -4.27 10.49 -19.17
C ASN A 56 -3.91 10.63 -17.69
N ILE A 57 -3.58 9.52 -17.03
CA ILE A 57 -3.16 9.54 -15.62
C ILE A 57 -1.79 10.23 -15.47
N ALA A 58 -0.86 9.97 -16.39
CA ALA A 58 0.45 10.64 -16.40
C ALA A 58 0.31 12.16 -16.54
N ASP A 59 -0.62 12.63 -17.38
CA ASP A 59 -0.89 14.05 -17.59
C ASP A 59 -1.52 14.69 -16.35
N ARG A 60 -2.46 14.00 -15.67
CA ARG A 60 -3.02 14.43 -14.37
C ARG A 60 -1.94 14.60 -13.30
N VAL A 61 -1.01 13.64 -13.23
CA VAL A 61 0.13 13.71 -12.31
C VAL A 61 1.04 14.89 -12.69
N ALA A 62 1.42 15.01 -13.95
CA ALA A 62 2.33 16.07 -14.41
C ALA A 62 1.77 17.48 -14.19
N GLY A 63 0.48 17.70 -14.51
CA GLY A 63 -0.19 18.98 -14.29
C GLY A 63 -0.18 19.38 -12.81
N SER A 64 -0.49 18.45 -11.92
CA SER A 64 -0.48 18.74 -10.48
C SER A 64 0.92 18.93 -9.89
N LEU A 65 1.89 18.10 -10.28
CA LEU A 65 3.26 18.24 -9.78
C LEU A 65 3.91 19.56 -10.23
N SER A 66 3.51 20.08 -11.40
CA SER A 66 3.96 21.41 -11.86
C SER A 66 3.43 22.56 -10.99
N ALA A 67 2.25 22.38 -10.37
CA ALA A 67 1.65 23.35 -9.45
C ALA A 67 2.26 23.30 -8.03
N GLU A 68 2.82 22.15 -7.63
CA GLU A 68 3.39 21.89 -6.28
C GLU A 68 4.93 21.81 -6.29
N SER A 69 5.58 22.50 -7.23
CA SER A 69 6.82 22.07 -7.90
C SER A 69 8.16 22.28 -7.20
N THR A 70 8.24 22.69 -5.93
CA THR A 70 9.54 22.78 -5.25
C THR A 70 9.74 21.73 -4.16
N VAL A 71 10.96 21.20 -4.06
CA VAL A 71 11.38 20.28 -2.98
C VAL A 71 11.14 20.92 -1.60
N SER A 72 11.30 22.24 -1.50
CA SER A 72 11.00 23.01 -0.29
C SER A 72 9.51 22.95 0.09
N ASP A 73 8.62 23.01 -0.90
CA ASP A 73 7.18 22.93 -0.67
C ASP A 73 6.80 21.53 -0.18
N GLN A 74 7.29 20.47 -0.83
CA GLN A 74 7.01 19.09 -0.43
C GLN A 74 7.52 18.78 0.99
N SER A 75 8.74 19.23 1.33
CA SER A 75 9.27 19.10 2.69
C SER A 75 8.43 19.86 3.71
N SER A 76 7.90 21.02 3.35
CA SER A 76 7.04 21.83 4.24
C SER A 76 5.67 21.18 4.43
N MET A 77 5.09 20.61 3.37
CA MET A 77 3.84 19.85 3.43
C MET A 77 4.00 18.59 4.30
N LYS A 78 5.10 17.84 4.15
CA LYS A 78 5.42 16.70 5.02
C LYS A 78 5.53 17.14 6.49
N ALA A 79 6.20 18.24 6.76
CA ALA A 79 6.33 18.78 8.11
C ALA A 79 4.97 19.21 8.70
N ALA A 80 4.09 19.79 7.88
CA ALA A 80 2.75 20.16 8.27
C ALA A 80 1.85 18.95 8.56
N ASP A 81 2.04 17.85 7.83
CA ASP A 81 1.31 16.59 8.05
C ASP A 81 1.76 15.85 9.33
N LYS A 82 2.85 16.27 9.98
CA LYS A 82 3.39 15.62 11.17
C LYS A 82 2.41 15.70 12.35
N ILE A 83 2.04 14.55 12.91
CA ILE A 83 1.22 14.48 14.12
C ILE A 83 2.16 14.36 15.33
N THR A 84 2.16 15.39 16.18
CA THR A 84 2.96 15.41 17.42
C THR A 84 2.39 14.49 18.49
N ALA A 85 1.08 14.54 18.72
CA ALA A 85 0.33 13.62 19.56
C ALA A 85 -1.15 13.65 19.17
N LEU A 86 -1.81 12.50 19.22
CA LEU A 86 -3.27 12.41 19.12
C LEU A 86 -3.92 12.72 20.48
N PRO A 87 -5.14 13.28 20.51
CA PRO A 87 -5.92 13.38 21.74
C PRO A 87 -6.08 12.00 22.40
N GLY A 88 -5.75 11.92 23.69
CA GLY A 88 -5.86 10.67 24.44
C GLY A 88 -4.79 9.62 24.13
N GLN A 89 -3.77 9.95 23.32
CA GLN A 89 -2.63 9.07 23.04
C GLN A 89 -1.83 8.77 24.33
N PRO A 90 -1.37 7.52 24.53
CA PRO A 90 -0.49 7.21 25.65
C PRO A 90 0.86 7.93 25.52
N GLU A 91 1.48 8.22 26.66
CA GLU A 91 2.85 8.75 26.69
C GLU A 91 3.86 7.70 26.19
N GLY A 92 5.04 8.18 25.76
CA GLY A 92 6.14 7.30 25.36
C GLY A 92 5.94 6.60 24.00
N VAL A 93 5.13 7.17 23.11
CA VAL A 93 5.05 6.72 21.71
C VAL A 93 6.40 6.93 21.03
N ASP A 94 6.92 5.84 20.47
CA ASP A 94 8.28 5.64 20.00
C ASP A 94 8.37 5.58 18.47
N PHE A 95 7.34 6.06 17.77
CA PHE A 95 7.28 6.10 16.32
C PHE A 95 6.70 7.41 15.82
N ASP A 96 7.02 7.69 14.57
CA ASP A 96 6.56 8.84 13.84
C ASP A 96 5.20 8.57 13.18
N GLN A 97 4.34 9.59 13.16
CA GLN A 97 3.03 9.51 12.52
C GLN A 97 2.71 10.80 11.77
N TYR A 98 1.98 10.64 10.67
CA TYR A 98 1.62 11.72 9.76
C TYR A 98 0.18 11.55 9.31
N GLY A 99 -0.54 12.65 9.13
CA GLY A 99 -1.88 12.64 8.59
C GLY A 99 -2.16 13.92 7.82
N GLY A 100 -2.74 13.77 6.64
CA GLY A 100 -2.97 14.89 5.75
C GLY A 100 -3.67 14.47 4.47
N TYR A 101 -3.74 15.40 3.52
CA TYR A 101 -4.43 15.21 2.26
C TYR A 101 -3.47 15.21 1.08
N VAL A 102 -3.78 14.40 0.08
CA VAL A 102 -3.18 14.47 -1.24
C VAL A 102 -4.29 14.69 -2.26
N THR A 103 -4.23 15.80 -2.98
CA THR A 103 -5.15 16.09 -4.08
C THR A 103 -4.88 15.12 -5.22
N VAL A 104 -5.89 14.34 -5.62
CA VAL A 104 -5.79 13.38 -6.74
C VAL A 104 -6.41 13.94 -8.03
N ASP A 105 -7.20 15.00 -7.91
CA ASP A 105 -7.79 15.71 -9.04
C ASP A 105 -7.99 17.18 -8.67
N ALA A 106 -7.20 18.05 -9.30
CA ALA A 106 -7.24 19.47 -9.01
C ALA A 106 -8.48 20.15 -9.62
N GLU A 107 -9.00 19.63 -10.74
CA GLU A 107 -10.15 20.22 -11.44
C GLU A 107 -11.42 20.06 -10.61
N ASN A 108 -11.66 18.86 -10.10
CA ASN A 108 -12.82 18.58 -9.24
C ASN A 108 -12.54 18.85 -7.74
N GLY A 109 -11.33 19.28 -7.39
CA GLY A 109 -10.90 19.47 -6.00
C GLY A 109 -11.04 18.20 -5.17
N ARG A 110 -10.69 17.04 -5.74
CA ARG A 110 -10.77 15.73 -5.08
C ARG A 110 -9.47 15.43 -4.36
N ALA A 111 -9.56 15.14 -3.07
CA ALA A 111 -8.42 14.85 -2.21
C ALA A 111 -8.67 13.64 -1.31
N LEU A 112 -7.64 12.80 -1.17
CA LEU A 112 -7.68 11.63 -0.31
C LEU A 112 -6.90 11.90 0.98
N PHE A 113 -7.52 11.57 2.12
CA PHE A 113 -6.91 11.59 3.43
C PHE A 113 -6.10 10.31 3.67
N TYR A 114 -4.95 10.45 4.30
CA TYR A 114 -4.14 9.32 4.73
C TYR A 114 -3.70 9.48 6.19
N TYR A 115 -3.44 8.35 6.84
CA TYR A 115 -2.71 8.27 8.10
C TYR A 115 -1.54 7.31 7.95
N LEU A 116 -0.32 7.83 8.06
CA LEU A 116 0.93 7.05 8.05
C LEU A 116 1.40 6.85 9.49
N VAL A 117 1.79 5.62 9.80
CA VAL A 117 2.49 5.27 11.04
C VAL A 117 3.78 4.55 10.69
N GLU A 118 4.90 5.09 11.14
CA GLU A 118 6.20 4.49 10.92
C GLU A 118 6.48 3.37 11.92
N SER A 119 7.49 2.57 11.60
CA SER A 119 7.96 1.55 12.53
C SER A 119 8.74 2.18 13.68
N PRO A 120 8.51 1.78 14.94
CA PRO A 120 9.25 2.34 16.09
C PRO A 120 10.74 2.00 16.08
N SER A 121 11.15 1.01 15.27
CA SER A 121 12.56 0.63 15.15
C SER A 121 12.92 0.34 13.69
N GLY A 122 13.96 1.02 13.21
CA GLY A 122 14.49 0.81 11.87
C GLY A 122 13.51 1.16 10.75
N ALA A 123 12.63 2.16 10.92
CA ALA A 123 11.66 2.59 9.91
C ALA A 123 12.28 2.75 8.50
N SER A 124 13.51 3.27 8.45
CA SER A 124 14.29 3.46 7.22
C SER A 124 14.70 2.19 6.49
N ASP A 125 14.48 1.00 7.04
CA ASP A 125 14.81 -0.30 6.44
C ASP A 125 13.56 -1.19 6.27
N LYS A 126 12.43 -0.81 6.89
CA LYS A 126 11.18 -1.58 6.88
C LYS A 126 10.36 -1.32 5.62
N PRO A 127 9.61 -2.31 5.11
CA PRO A 127 8.78 -2.14 3.93
C PRO A 127 7.67 -1.10 4.17
N LEU A 128 7.14 -0.56 3.07
CA LEU A 128 5.94 0.26 3.07
C LEU A 128 4.74 -0.62 2.74
N VAL A 129 3.67 -0.50 3.52
CA VAL A 129 2.43 -1.26 3.35
C VAL A 129 1.27 -0.28 3.24
N LEU A 130 0.54 -0.33 2.12
CA LEU A 130 -0.75 0.33 2.00
C LEU A 130 -1.85 -0.59 2.54
N TRP A 131 -2.72 -0.08 3.41
CA TRP A 131 -3.90 -0.77 3.91
C TRP A 131 -5.18 -0.10 3.41
N LEU A 132 -6.09 -0.92 2.88
CA LEU A 132 -7.40 -0.52 2.37
C LEU A 132 -8.51 -1.38 3.01
N ASN A 133 -9.43 -0.77 3.74
CA ASN A 133 -10.70 -1.45 4.06
C ASN A 133 -11.66 -1.39 2.85
N GLY A 134 -12.62 -2.32 2.82
CA GLY A 134 -13.58 -2.48 1.74
C GLY A 134 -14.88 -1.70 1.94
N GLY A 135 -16.00 -2.43 1.96
CA GLY A 135 -17.36 -1.90 2.04
C GLY A 135 -18.19 -2.27 0.81
N PRO A 136 -18.07 -1.56 -0.34
CA PRO A 136 -17.27 -0.35 -0.61
C PRO A 136 -17.66 0.84 0.29
N GLY A 137 -16.70 1.73 0.59
CA GLY A 137 -16.97 2.98 1.33
C GLY A 137 -16.63 2.97 2.83
N CYS A 138 -16.03 1.91 3.36
CA CYS A 138 -15.61 1.84 4.76
C CYS A 138 -14.25 2.54 4.96
N SER A 139 -14.09 3.24 6.09
CA SER A 139 -12.87 3.98 6.42
C SER A 139 -11.72 3.06 6.84
N SER A 140 -10.57 3.20 6.17
CA SER A 140 -9.32 2.53 6.54
C SER A 140 -8.72 3.05 7.85
N LEU A 141 -8.99 4.31 8.20
CA LEU A 141 -8.60 4.87 9.49
C LEU A 141 -9.46 4.28 10.60
N GLY A 142 -10.79 4.33 10.43
CA GLY A 142 -11.76 3.90 11.45
C GLY A 142 -11.71 2.41 11.75
N TYR A 143 -11.59 1.56 10.73
CA TYR A 143 -11.45 0.11 10.90
C TYR A 143 -9.99 -0.29 11.04
N GLY A 144 -9.23 -0.22 9.94
CA GLY A 144 -7.83 -0.63 9.88
C GLY A 144 -6.96 -0.07 11.00
N ALA A 145 -6.89 1.26 11.11
CA ALA A 145 -5.98 1.88 12.06
C ALA A 145 -6.46 1.76 13.51
N MET A 146 -7.73 2.03 13.77
CA MET A 146 -8.24 2.19 15.15
C MET A 146 -8.83 0.90 15.75
N GLN A 147 -9.22 -0.09 14.94
CA GLN A 147 -9.87 -1.31 15.42
C GLN A 147 -9.12 -2.60 15.05
N GLU A 148 -8.27 -2.60 14.02
CA GLU A 148 -7.68 -3.84 13.49
C GLU A 148 -6.17 -3.98 13.63
N LEU A 149 -5.35 -3.18 12.95
CA LEU A 149 -3.90 -3.42 12.86
C LEU A 149 -3.03 -2.18 13.07
N GLY A 150 -3.64 -1.01 13.21
CA GLY A 150 -2.90 0.20 13.56
C GLY A 150 -2.36 0.18 15.00
N PRO A 151 -1.57 1.21 15.34
CA PRO A 151 -0.77 1.25 16.56
C PRO A 151 -1.59 1.50 17.83
N PHE A 152 -2.85 1.92 17.67
CA PHE A 152 -3.71 2.29 18.78
C PHE A 152 -5.07 1.59 18.73
N ARG A 153 -5.71 1.54 19.89
CA ARG A 153 -7.12 1.16 20.08
C ARG A 153 -7.83 2.25 20.85
N VAL A 154 -9.02 2.62 20.38
CA VAL A 154 -9.95 3.44 21.16
C VAL A 154 -10.39 2.65 22.38
N THR A 155 -10.22 3.24 23.56
CA THR A 155 -10.62 2.63 24.83
C THR A 155 -12.13 2.79 25.08
N GLU A 156 -12.66 2.04 26.06
CA GLU A 156 -14.09 2.03 26.38
C GLU A 156 -14.66 3.41 26.78
N ASP A 157 -13.81 4.34 27.21
CA ASP A 157 -14.19 5.72 27.54
C ASP A 157 -14.47 6.59 26.30
N ASN A 158 -14.20 6.08 25.10
CA ASN A 158 -14.29 6.77 23.80
C ASN A 158 -13.52 8.10 23.74
N LYS A 159 -12.48 8.25 24.56
CA LYS A 159 -11.71 9.48 24.71
C LYS A 159 -10.22 9.24 24.70
N THR A 160 -9.77 8.08 25.19
CA THR A 160 -8.36 7.73 25.24
C THR A 160 -8.01 6.64 24.23
N LEU A 161 -6.71 6.49 24.00
CA LEU A 161 -6.12 5.48 23.16
C LEU A 161 -5.23 4.57 24.00
N SER A 162 -5.18 3.31 23.63
CA SER A 162 -4.25 2.33 24.19
C SER A 162 -3.35 1.77 23.09
N ARG A 163 -2.09 1.46 23.41
CA ARG A 163 -1.14 0.90 22.42
C ARG A 163 -1.56 -0.52 22.04
N ASN A 164 -1.59 -0.79 20.75
CA ASN A 164 -1.78 -2.13 20.21
C ASN A 164 -0.42 -2.84 20.12
N VAL A 165 -0.18 -3.81 21.00
CA VAL A 165 1.07 -4.59 21.02
C VAL A 165 1.28 -5.45 19.77
N ASN A 166 0.21 -5.75 19.03
CA ASN A 166 0.23 -6.55 17.80
C ASN A 166 0.10 -5.69 16.53
N ALA A 167 0.37 -4.38 16.64
CA ALA A 167 0.26 -3.47 15.50
C ALA A 167 1.22 -3.86 14.38
N TRP A 168 0.77 -3.70 13.14
CA TRP A 168 1.58 -4.02 11.98
C TRP A 168 2.75 -3.06 11.78
N ASN A 169 2.67 -1.84 12.34
CA ASN A 169 3.80 -0.91 12.29
C ASN A 169 5.03 -1.42 13.08
N ASN A 170 4.88 -2.44 13.93
CA ASN A 170 6.02 -3.12 14.55
C ASN A 170 6.98 -3.75 13.51
N VAL A 171 6.53 -4.02 12.28
CA VAL A 171 7.33 -4.69 11.24
C VAL A 171 7.29 -3.99 9.87
N ALA A 172 6.56 -2.90 9.73
CA ALA A 172 6.40 -2.14 8.49
C ALA A 172 6.13 -0.65 8.78
N ASN A 173 6.23 0.18 7.76
CA ASN A 173 5.61 1.50 7.76
C ASN A 173 4.24 1.35 7.08
N VAL A 174 3.15 1.80 7.72
CA VAL A 174 1.78 1.49 7.27
C VAL A 174 1.03 2.76 6.93
N ILE A 175 0.50 2.83 5.70
CA ILE A 175 -0.41 3.89 5.25
C ILE A 175 -1.84 3.35 5.31
N PHE A 176 -2.69 4.00 6.08
CA PHE A 176 -4.14 3.82 6.04
C PHE A 176 -4.72 4.89 5.12
N LEU A 177 -5.22 4.48 3.95
CA LEU A 177 -5.77 5.40 2.96
C LEU A 177 -7.29 5.36 2.99
N GLU A 178 -7.93 6.51 3.16
CA GLU A 178 -9.36 6.64 3.01
C GLU A 178 -9.72 6.84 1.54
N SER A 179 -10.33 5.84 0.93
CA SER A 179 -10.61 5.82 -0.50
C SER A 179 -11.88 5.00 -0.78
N PRO A 180 -12.71 5.39 -1.77
CA PRO A 180 -12.59 6.58 -2.63
C PRO A 180 -12.94 7.90 -1.91
N ALA A 181 -12.93 9.03 -2.64
CA ALA A 181 -13.41 10.30 -2.13
C ALA A 181 -14.87 10.21 -1.64
N GLY A 182 -15.16 10.79 -0.47
CA GLY A 182 -16.42 10.63 0.26
C GLY A 182 -16.32 9.61 1.41
N VAL A 183 -15.24 8.83 1.49
CA VAL A 183 -14.98 7.92 2.61
C VAL A 183 -14.23 8.66 3.71
N GLY A 184 -14.80 8.64 4.92
CA GLY A 184 -14.17 9.23 6.11
C GLY A 184 -13.92 10.73 5.93
N TYR A 185 -12.66 11.12 5.93
CA TYR A 185 -12.21 12.49 5.72
C TYR A 185 -11.90 12.83 4.26
N SER A 186 -11.75 11.83 3.38
CA SER A 186 -11.54 12.07 1.93
C SER A 186 -12.75 12.72 1.29
N TYR A 187 -12.53 13.67 0.38
CA TYR A 187 -13.61 14.51 -0.17
C TYR A 187 -13.40 14.89 -1.65
N SER A 188 -14.47 15.39 -2.25
CA SER A 188 -14.45 16.13 -3.52
C SER A 188 -15.24 17.42 -3.40
N ASN A 189 -14.74 18.50 -4.02
CA ASN A 189 -15.47 19.76 -4.13
C ASN A 189 -16.58 19.68 -5.20
N THR A 190 -16.56 18.64 -6.04
CA THR A 190 -17.58 18.38 -7.06
C THR A 190 -18.50 17.25 -6.63
N SER A 191 -19.75 17.56 -6.30
CA SER A 191 -20.70 16.59 -5.73
C SER A 191 -20.99 15.39 -6.64
N SER A 192 -20.97 15.56 -7.97
CA SER A 192 -21.18 14.44 -8.90
C SER A 192 -20.07 13.39 -8.85
N ASP A 193 -18.92 13.68 -8.23
CA ASP A 193 -17.87 12.67 -8.04
C ASP A 193 -18.33 11.50 -7.18
N TYR A 194 -19.24 11.74 -6.24
CA TYR A 194 -19.73 10.71 -5.33
C TYR A 194 -20.59 9.66 -6.04
N ASP A 195 -21.30 10.06 -7.11
CA ASP A 195 -22.12 9.15 -7.93
C ASP A 195 -21.32 8.42 -9.01
N LEU A 196 -20.09 8.88 -9.28
CA LEU A 196 -19.19 8.37 -10.32
C LEU A 196 -18.09 7.47 -9.75
N SER A 197 -18.20 7.06 -8.49
CA SER A 197 -17.24 6.14 -7.86
C SER A 197 -17.38 4.73 -8.43
N GLY A 198 -16.24 4.08 -8.68
CA GLY A 198 -16.15 2.72 -9.21
C GLY A 198 -14.72 2.18 -9.13
N ASP A 199 -14.54 0.88 -9.36
CA ASP A 199 -13.25 0.18 -9.16
C ASP A 199 -12.11 0.84 -9.94
N GLU A 200 -12.31 1.12 -11.23
CA GLU A 200 -11.30 1.73 -12.11
C GLU A 200 -10.85 3.12 -11.61
N ARG A 201 -11.82 4.01 -11.33
CA ARG A 201 -11.53 5.36 -10.83
C ARG A 201 -10.85 5.32 -9.46
N THR A 202 -11.28 4.42 -8.58
CA THR A 202 -10.71 4.25 -7.24
C THR A 202 -9.25 3.81 -7.34
N ALA A 203 -8.93 2.87 -8.22
CA ALA A 203 -7.56 2.44 -8.48
C ALA A 203 -6.71 3.56 -9.10
N ASP A 204 -7.25 4.33 -10.04
CA ASP A 204 -6.53 5.45 -10.67
C ASP A 204 -6.23 6.57 -9.67
N ASP A 205 -7.21 6.97 -8.86
CA ASP A 205 -7.03 7.99 -7.84
C ASP A 205 -6.06 7.53 -6.74
N ALA A 206 -6.12 6.26 -6.32
CA ALA A 206 -5.15 5.68 -5.38
C ALA A 206 -3.73 5.61 -5.97
N TYR A 207 -3.58 5.36 -7.27
CA TYR A 207 -2.29 5.45 -7.93
C TYR A 207 -1.75 6.89 -7.95
N VAL A 208 -2.58 7.86 -8.34
CA VAL A 208 -2.20 9.29 -8.32
C VAL A 208 -1.81 9.72 -6.91
N PHE A 209 -2.56 9.27 -5.89
CA PHE A 209 -2.22 9.45 -4.49
C PHE A 209 -0.80 8.93 -4.21
N LEU A 210 -0.50 7.67 -4.54
CA LEU A 210 0.80 7.06 -4.24
C LEU A 210 1.95 7.82 -4.90
N VAL A 211 1.83 8.19 -6.18
CA VAL A 211 2.89 8.92 -6.89
C VAL A 211 3.16 10.27 -6.23
N LYS A 212 2.11 11.05 -5.91
CA LYS A 212 2.27 12.35 -5.25
C LYS A 212 2.75 12.22 -3.81
N TRP A 213 2.24 11.23 -3.09
CA TRP A 213 2.67 10.94 -1.72
C TRP A 213 4.16 10.59 -1.68
N LEU A 214 4.68 9.86 -2.66
CA LEU A 214 6.11 9.57 -2.78
C LEU A 214 6.97 10.81 -3.12
N GLU A 215 6.40 11.86 -3.72
CA GLU A 215 7.09 13.15 -3.86
C GLU A 215 7.17 13.90 -2.51
N ARG A 216 6.13 13.78 -1.68
CA ARG A 216 6.11 14.33 -0.31
C ARG A 216 6.99 13.55 0.67
N PHE A 217 7.08 12.24 0.49
CA PHE A 217 7.85 11.29 1.31
C PHE A 217 8.94 10.60 0.47
N PRO A 218 9.94 11.35 -0.04
CA PRO A 218 10.91 10.83 -0.99
C PRO A 218 11.79 9.71 -0.43
N GLU A 219 11.97 9.61 0.89
CA GLU A 219 12.70 8.51 1.54
C GLU A 219 12.03 7.13 1.42
N TYR A 220 10.79 7.09 0.91
CA TYR A 220 10.06 5.87 0.59
C TYR A 220 10.12 5.50 -0.90
N LYS A 221 10.75 6.31 -1.75
CA LYS A 221 11.04 5.90 -3.13
C LYS A 221 11.93 4.67 -3.12
N ASP A 222 11.70 3.76 -4.06
CA ASP A 222 12.35 2.44 -4.18
C ASP A 222 12.12 1.45 -3.01
N ARG A 223 11.40 1.87 -1.96
CA ARG A 223 11.06 1.02 -0.83
C ARG A 223 10.26 -0.19 -1.30
N THR A 224 10.58 -1.36 -0.76
CA THR A 224 9.73 -2.54 -0.91
C THR A 224 8.30 -2.21 -0.50
N PHE A 225 7.37 -2.33 -1.45
CA PHE A 225 5.99 -1.90 -1.29
C PHE A 225 5.02 -3.08 -1.40
N TYR A 226 4.05 -3.13 -0.50
CA TYR A 226 2.94 -4.08 -0.53
C TYR A 226 1.61 -3.35 -0.46
N ILE A 227 0.61 -3.93 -1.12
CA ILE A 227 -0.78 -3.48 -0.98
C ILE A 227 -1.54 -4.56 -0.21
N SER A 228 -2.27 -4.14 0.80
CA SER A 228 -3.07 -5.02 1.64
C SER A 228 -4.46 -4.46 1.86
N GLY A 229 -5.42 -5.34 2.10
CA GLY A 229 -6.77 -4.91 2.43
C GLY A 229 -7.71 -6.05 2.73
N GLU A 230 -8.93 -5.68 3.11
CA GLU A 230 -9.99 -6.64 3.44
C GLU A 230 -11.36 -6.34 2.82
N SER A 231 -12.21 -7.37 2.78
CA SER A 231 -13.58 -7.30 2.26
C SER A 231 -13.59 -6.87 0.79
N TYR A 232 -14.36 -5.85 0.41
CA TYR A 232 -14.39 -5.30 -0.95
C TYR A 232 -13.02 -4.79 -1.44
N ALA A 233 -12.03 -4.60 -0.56
CA ALA A 233 -10.66 -4.36 -0.99
C ALA A 233 -10.06 -5.53 -1.79
N GLY A 234 -10.71 -6.71 -1.81
CA GLY A 234 -10.41 -7.74 -2.80
C GLY A 234 -10.60 -7.31 -4.26
N HIS A 235 -11.36 -6.24 -4.52
CA HIS A 235 -11.39 -5.54 -5.80
C HIS A 235 -10.28 -4.48 -5.86
N TYR A 236 -10.21 -3.61 -4.85
CA TYR A 236 -9.29 -2.46 -4.83
C TYR A 236 -7.81 -2.85 -4.92
N VAL A 237 -7.38 -3.84 -4.14
CA VAL A 237 -5.99 -4.27 -4.01
C VAL A 237 -5.44 -4.80 -5.35
N PRO A 238 -6.05 -5.80 -6.01
CA PRO A 238 -5.54 -6.28 -7.29
C PRO A 238 -5.71 -5.27 -8.43
N GLU A 239 -6.78 -4.45 -8.43
CA GLU A 239 -6.97 -3.42 -9.46
C GLU A 239 -5.87 -2.35 -9.37
N LEU A 240 -5.58 -1.85 -8.16
CA LEU A 240 -4.47 -0.91 -7.93
C LEU A 240 -3.11 -1.54 -8.26
N ALA A 241 -2.89 -2.80 -7.89
CA ALA A 241 -1.66 -3.50 -8.23
C ALA A 241 -1.47 -3.60 -9.75
N ALA A 242 -2.53 -3.87 -10.50
CA ALA A 242 -2.50 -3.89 -11.96
C ALA A 242 -2.20 -2.49 -12.53
N THR A 243 -2.85 -1.43 -12.02
CA THR A 243 -2.59 -0.04 -12.41
C THR A 243 -1.13 0.35 -12.20
N ILE A 244 -0.54 0.02 -11.04
CA ILE A 244 0.88 0.26 -10.77
C ILE A 244 1.77 -0.45 -11.78
N LEU A 245 1.53 -1.74 -12.04
CA LEU A 245 2.34 -2.51 -12.98
C LEU A 245 2.23 -1.99 -14.42
N LEU A 246 1.04 -1.54 -14.83
CA LEU A 246 0.83 -0.89 -16.12
C LEU A 246 1.66 0.41 -16.23
N HIS A 247 1.60 1.27 -15.21
CA HIS A 247 2.39 2.50 -15.24
C HIS A 247 3.89 2.26 -15.14
N ASN A 248 4.36 1.36 -14.27
CA ASN A 248 5.77 0.95 -14.23
C ASN A 248 6.27 0.46 -15.61
N THR A 249 5.40 -0.14 -16.42
CA THR A 249 5.74 -0.63 -17.77
C THR A 249 5.78 0.49 -18.81
N TYR A 250 4.78 1.38 -18.82
CA TYR A 250 4.56 2.34 -19.92
C TYR A 250 4.93 3.79 -19.58
N ASN A 251 5.16 4.10 -18.31
CA ASN A 251 5.54 5.42 -17.79
C ASN A 251 6.48 5.27 -16.59
N ASN A 252 7.78 5.18 -16.87
CA ASN A 252 8.83 4.93 -15.87
C ASN A 252 9.26 6.17 -15.06
N ARG A 253 8.46 7.24 -15.02
CA ARG A 253 8.80 8.46 -14.28
C ARG A 253 8.88 8.24 -12.77
N THR A 254 7.92 7.48 -12.22
CA THR A 254 7.90 7.07 -10.82
C THR A 254 7.64 5.59 -10.77
N VAL A 255 8.68 4.80 -10.45
CA VAL A 255 8.56 3.35 -10.35
C VAL A 255 8.22 2.99 -8.91
N ILE A 256 7.07 2.35 -8.71
CA ILE A 256 6.69 1.83 -7.40
C ILE A 256 7.15 0.37 -7.30
N ASN A 257 8.01 0.07 -6.32
CA ASN A 257 8.62 -1.24 -6.10
C ASN A 257 7.64 -2.23 -5.42
N LEU A 258 6.54 -2.54 -6.13
CA LEU A 258 5.49 -3.44 -5.68
C LEU A 258 6.00 -4.89 -5.65
N GLN A 259 6.08 -5.49 -4.47
CA GLN A 259 6.56 -6.87 -4.28
C GLN A 259 5.45 -7.90 -4.10
N GLY A 260 4.27 -7.48 -3.63
CA GLY A 260 3.17 -8.40 -3.39
C GLY A 260 1.88 -7.74 -2.95
N ILE A 261 0.84 -8.57 -2.86
CA ILE A 261 -0.48 -8.16 -2.38
C ILE A 261 -0.99 -9.14 -1.32
N LEU A 262 -1.79 -8.63 -0.38
CA LEU A 262 -2.48 -9.43 0.63
C LEU A 262 -3.96 -9.04 0.69
N VAL A 263 -4.84 -10.01 0.58
CA VAL A 263 -6.29 -9.80 0.60
C VAL A 263 -6.90 -10.72 1.64
N ARG A 264 -7.74 -10.18 2.53
CA ARG A 264 -8.43 -10.91 3.59
C ARG A 264 -9.95 -10.80 3.44
N GLY A 265 -10.67 -11.90 3.66
CA GLY A 265 -12.13 -11.86 3.86
C GLY A 265 -12.94 -11.48 2.61
N THR A 266 -12.53 -11.93 1.43
CA THR A 266 -13.33 -11.87 0.21
C THR A 266 -14.25 -13.08 0.15
N ASN A 267 -15.56 -12.87 0.13
CA ASN A 267 -16.54 -13.91 -0.20
C ASN A 267 -16.86 -13.89 -1.69
#